data_AF-A0A819WGG2-F1
#
_entry.id   AF-A0A819WGG2-F1
#
_cell.length_a   1.000
_cell.length_b   1.000
_cell.length_c   1.000
_cell.angle_alpha   90.00
_cell.angle_beta   90.00
_cell.angle_gamma   90.00
#
_symmetry.space_group_name_H-M   'P 1'
#
loop_
_entity.id
_entity.type
_entity.pdbx_description
1 polymer ?
#
loop_
_entity_poly.entity_id
_entity_poly.type
_entity_poly.pdbx_seq_one_letter_code
_entity_poly.pdbx_strand_id
1 'polypeptide(L)'
;MGDASFDFINPRYLLGISDEPKQLLQPITGYAYEPLLSLEEACEPLLDIVPRLEPHIWIAKENSKTPADGLSQDESASIRLYTMEWDAPANQTRGSLYSHLNRTLKQVDRTKLRPWFRYLKLFVTALAKLPVAPRQTVWRGVRKDHSAEYP
;
A
#
# COMPACT_ATOMS: atom_id res chain seq x y z
N MET A 1 31.14 -30.34 7.07
CA MET A 1 30.72 -29.51 5.93
C MET A 1 29.21 -29.67 5.83
N GLY A 2 28.48 -28.84 6.57
CA GLY A 2 27.03 -28.91 6.70
C GLY A 2 26.41 -27.74 5.94
N ASP A 3 25.57 -28.08 4.99
CA ASP A 3 24.81 -27.17 4.11
C ASP A 3 23.90 -26.28 4.95
N ALA A 4 24.26 -25.00 5.08
CA ALA A 4 23.42 -24.00 5.71
C ALA A 4 22.40 -23.55 4.65
N SER A 5 21.25 -24.21 4.64
CA SER A 5 20.01 -23.70 4.04
C SER A 5 19.70 -22.35 4.67
N PHE A 6 20.20 -21.28 4.06
CA PHE A 6 19.71 -19.94 4.32
C PHE A 6 18.30 -19.88 3.74
N ASP A 7 17.31 -20.07 4.62
CA ASP A 7 15.93 -19.70 4.31
C ASP A 7 15.95 -18.24 3.88
N PHE A 8 15.72 -18.02 2.58
CA PHE A 8 15.62 -16.68 2.02
C PHE A 8 14.40 -16.01 2.64
N ILE A 9 14.63 -15.24 3.70
CA ILE A 9 13.66 -14.34 4.32
C ILE A 9 13.16 -13.41 3.21
N ASN A 10 11.95 -13.66 2.73
CA ASN A 10 11.29 -12.87 1.69
C ASN A 10 11.05 -11.46 2.24
N PRO A 11 11.70 -10.38 1.75
CA PRO A 11 11.72 -9.06 2.40
C PRO A 11 10.37 -8.31 2.38
N ARG A 12 9.25 -9.00 2.15
CA ARG A 12 7.89 -8.45 2.01
C ARG A 12 7.06 -8.43 3.30
N TYR A 13 7.67 -8.68 4.46
CA TYR A 13 6.96 -8.86 5.74
C TYR A 13 6.27 -7.58 6.27
N LEU A 14 5.13 -7.21 5.69
CA LEU A 14 4.17 -6.24 6.25
C LEU A 14 2.69 -6.65 6.04
N LEU A 15 2.38 -7.82 5.46
CA LEU A 15 1.00 -8.33 5.30
C LEU A 15 0.79 -9.73 5.93
N GLY A 16 -0.47 -10.09 6.20
CA GLY A 16 -0.80 -11.24 7.04
C GLY A 16 -0.36 -12.55 6.39
N ILE A 17 0.45 -13.32 7.12
CA ILE A 17 1.22 -14.52 6.72
C ILE A 17 0.39 -15.56 5.93
N SER A 18 -0.93 -15.55 6.06
CA SER A 18 -1.83 -16.57 5.51
C SER A 18 -2.25 -16.36 4.05
N ASP A 19 -2.33 -15.11 3.58
CA ASP A 19 -2.78 -14.74 2.23
C ASP A 19 -1.61 -14.33 1.32
N GLU A 20 -0.38 -14.60 1.73
CA GLU A 20 0.80 -14.24 0.96
C GLU A 20 1.12 -15.33 -0.05
N PRO A 21 1.39 -14.97 -1.31
CA PRO A 21 1.90 -15.93 -2.27
C PRO A 21 3.22 -16.47 -1.70
N LYS A 22 3.25 -17.79 -1.45
CA LYS A 22 4.46 -18.53 -1.04
C LYS A 22 5.60 -18.45 -2.08
N GLN A 23 5.34 -17.80 -3.21
CA GLN A 23 6.26 -17.59 -4.30
C GLN A 23 6.84 -16.17 -4.24
N LEU A 24 8.15 -16.07 -4.43
CA LEU A 24 8.84 -14.80 -4.67
C LEU A 24 8.30 -14.16 -5.96
N LEU A 25 7.42 -13.17 -5.82
CA LEU A 25 6.95 -12.39 -6.96
C LEU A 25 8.02 -11.40 -7.43
N GLN A 26 8.07 -11.14 -8.74
CA GLN A 26 8.97 -10.15 -9.33
C GLN A 26 8.81 -8.76 -8.66
N PRO A 27 9.89 -7.97 -8.56
CA PRO A 27 9.83 -6.57 -8.13
C PRO A 27 8.91 -5.74 -9.02
N ILE A 28 8.29 -4.70 -8.46
CA ILE A 28 7.47 -3.75 -9.22
C ILE A 28 8.39 -2.58 -9.56
N THR A 29 8.71 -2.39 -10.84
CA THR A 29 9.68 -1.36 -11.28
C THR A 29 9.05 -0.24 -12.10
N GLY A 30 7.94 -0.52 -12.80
CA GLY A 30 7.35 0.41 -13.77
C GLY A 30 6.86 1.73 -13.18
N TYR A 31 6.39 1.73 -11.93
CA TYR A 31 5.88 2.95 -11.27
C TYR A 31 6.94 4.05 -11.10
N ALA A 32 8.23 3.69 -11.04
CA ALA A 32 9.30 4.66 -10.80
C ALA A 32 9.45 5.67 -11.96
N TYR A 33 9.09 5.25 -13.18
CA TYR A 33 9.18 6.03 -14.41
C TYR A 33 7.97 6.93 -14.67
N GLU A 34 6.89 6.78 -13.89
CA GLU A 34 5.76 7.69 -13.99
C GLU A 34 6.16 9.11 -13.53
N PRO A 35 5.59 10.16 -14.14
CA PRO A 35 5.74 11.52 -13.65
C PRO A 35 5.10 11.66 -12.28
N LEU A 36 5.59 12.61 -11.49
CA LEU A 36 4.92 13.01 -10.26
C LEU A 36 3.72 13.89 -10.64
N LEU A 37 2.52 13.45 -10.27
CA LEU A 37 1.24 14.08 -10.65
C LEU A 37 0.48 14.55 -9.41
N SER A 38 -0.57 15.34 -9.62
CA SER A 38 -1.54 15.65 -8.56
C SER A 38 -2.28 14.40 -8.09
N LEU A 39 -2.93 14.46 -6.91
CA LEU A 39 -3.65 13.31 -6.37
C LEU A 39 -4.77 12.83 -7.30
N GLU A 40 -5.50 13.76 -7.91
CA GLU A 40 -6.61 13.50 -8.82
C GLU A 40 -6.13 12.78 -10.09
N GLU A 41 -5.11 13.31 -10.76
CA GLU A 41 -4.52 12.71 -11.97
C GLU A 41 -3.89 11.33 -11.68
N ALA A 42 -3.30 11.18 -10.50
CA ALA A 42 -2.71 9.92 -10.07
C ALA A 42 -3.76 8.84 -9.80
N CYS A 43 -4.97 9.23 -9.40
CA CYS A 43 -6.08 8.34 -9.10
C CYS A 43 -7.07 8.16 -10.25
N GLU A 44 -6.97 8.93 -11.33
CA GLU A 44 -7.84 8.84 -12.52
C GLU A 44 -7.99 7.38 -13.03
N PRO A 45 -6.92 6.58 -13.20
CA PRO A 45 -7.07 5.19 -13.67
C PRO A 45 -7.72 4.24 -12.65
N LEU A 46 -7.90 4.69 -11.41
CA LEU A 46 -8.42 3.90 -10.29
C LEU A 46 -9.91 4.12 -10.04
N LEU A 47 -10.52 5.14 -10.67
CA LEU A 47 -11.93 5.48 -10.48
C LEU A 47 -12.86 4.31 -10.86
N ASP A 48 -12.49 3.55 -11.88
CA ASP A 48 -13.23 2.35 -12.33
C ASP A 48 -12.92 1.09 -11.49
N ILE A 49 -11.85 1.12 -10.69
CA ILE A 49 -11.35 -0.04 -9.92
C ILE A 49 -11.80 0.03 -8.46
N VAL A 50 -11.83 1.24 -7.89
CA VAL A 50 -12.12 1.49 -6.48
C VAL A 50 -13.45 2.24 -6.37
N PRO A 51 -14.53 1.57 -5.91
CA PRO A 51 -15.83 2.20 -5.80
C PRO A 51 -15.81 3.40 -4.85
N ARG A 52 -16.48 4.49 -5.24
CA ARG A 52 -16.57 5.74 -4.45
C ARG A 52 -15.21 6.37 -4.12
N LEU A 53 -14.22 6.28 -5.02
CA LEU A 53 -12.91 6.89 -4.79
C LEU A 53 -12.93 8.42 -4.83
N GLU A 54 -13.74 9.06 -5.69
CA GLU A 54 -13.72 10.54 -5.85
C GLU A 54 -14.00 11.33 -4.57
N PRO A 55 -15.05 11.05 -3.77
CA PRO A 55 -15.29 11.79 -2.54
C PRO A 55 -14.12 11.65 -1.54
N HIS A 56 -13.49 10.47 -1.53
CA HIS A 56 -12.36 10.16 -0.67
C HIS A 56 -11.10 10.90 -1.11
N ILE A 57 -10.85 11.08 -2.42
CA ILE A 57 -9.78 11.95 -2.93
C ILE A 57 -9.97 13.38 -2.41
N TRP A 58 -11.18 13.92 -2.54
CA TRP A 58 -11.49 15.28 -2.10
C TRP A 58 -11.28 15.44 -0.59
N ILE A 59 -11.82 14.52 0.23
CA ILE A 59 -11.63 14.52 1.69
C ILE A 59 -10.14 14.45 2.06
N ALA A 60 -9.37 13.58 1.40
CA ALA A 60 -7.95 13.43 1.70
C ALA A 60 -7.17 14.72 1.39
N LYS A 61 -7.49 15.38 0.28
CA LYS A 61 -6.82 16.61 -0.15
C LYS A 61 -7.19 17.83 0.71
N GLU A 62 -8.47 17.95 1.06
CA GLU A 62 -8.99 19.01 1.93
C GLU A 62 -8.33 18.95 3.32
N ASN A 63 -8.16 17.76 3.85
CA ASN A 63 -7.51 17.55 5.15
C ASN A 63 -5.96 17.54 5.10
N SER A 64 -5.37 17.89 3.96
CA SER A 64 -3.90 17.91 3.77
C SER A 64 -3.38 19.28 3.32
N LYS A 65 -4.17 20.35 3.52
CA LYS A 65 -3.82 21.74 3.13
C LYS A 65 -2.55 22.30 3.79
N THR A 66 -2.19 21.79 4.96
CA THR A 66 -1.01 22.21 5.73
C THR A 66 -0.10 21.01 5.98
N PRO A 67 0.63 20.53 4.96
CA PRO A 67 1.49 19.36 5.08
C PRO A 67 2.73 19.64 5.94
N ALA A 68 3.25 18.59 6.59
CA ALA A 68 4.48 18.61 7.38
C ALA A 68 5.61 17.86 6.65
N ASP A 69 6.80 17.81 7.24
CA ASP A 69 7.93 16.96 6.80
C ASP A 69 8.40 17.19 5.34
N GLY A 70 8.18 18.40 4.80
CA GLY A 70 8.55 18.73 3.42
C GLY A 70 7.68 18.06 2.35
N LEU A 71 6.53 17.50 2.75
CA LEU A 71 5.54 16.94 1.84
C LEU A 71 4.81 18.07 1.10
N SER A 72 4.47 17.81 -0.17
CA SER A 72 3.44 18.58 -0.86
C SER A 72 2.05 18.22 -0.32
N GLN A 73 1.05 19.05 -0.65
CA GLN A 73 -0.35 18.74 -0.32
C GLN A 73 -0.77 17.39 -0.93
N ASP A 74 -0.46 17.13 -2.20
CA ASP A 74 -0.82 15.89 -2.89
C ASP A 74 -0.11 14.67 -2.30
N GLU A 75 1.16 14.81 -1.90
CA GLU A 75 1.92 13.75 -1.23
C GLU A 75 1.31 13.39 0.13
N SER A 76 1.04 14.39 0.98
CA SER A 76 0.35 14.19 2.27
C SER A 76 -1.04 13.58 2.08
N ALA A 77 -1.79 14.08 1.08
CA ALA A 77 -3.11 13.59 0.76
C ALA A 77 -3.08 12.13 0.27
N SER A 78 -2.05 11.72 -0.49
CA SER A 78 -1.88 10.33 -0.93
C SER A 78 -1.71 9.36 0.25
N ILE A 79 -0.95 9.76 1.29
CA ILE A 79 -0.79 9.00 2.52
C ILE A 79 -2.11 8.93 3.28
N ARG A 80 -2.78 10.08 3.45
CA ARG A 80 -4.08 10.13 4.12
C ARG A 80 -5.12 9.27 3.43
N LEU A 81 -5.18 9.30 2.09
CA LEU A 81 -6.09 8.49 1.28
C LEU A 81 -5.86 6.98 1.50
N TYR A 82 -4.60 6.57 1.70
CA TYR A 82 -4.25 5.19 2.01
C TYR A 82 -4.65 4.78 3.44
N THR A 83 -4.53 5.69 4.42
CA THR A 83 -4.72 5.34 5.84
C THR A 83 -6.10 5.63 6.39
N MET A 84 -6.89 6.50 5.76
CA MET A 84 -8.19 6.89 6.30
C MET A 84 -9.20 5.74 6.22
N GLU A 85 -10.09 5.72 7.20
CA GLU A 85 -11.20 4.77 7.22
C GLU A 85 -12.28 5.19 6.23
N TRP A 86 -12.89 4.20 5.58
CA TRP A 86 -13.97 4.43 4.62
C TRP A 86 -15.25 3.88 5.23
N ASP A 87 -16.26 4.74 5.38
CA ASP A 87 -17.56 4.34 5.89
C ASP A 87 -18.24 3.41 4.88
N ALA A 88 -18.27 2.12 5.19
CA ALA A 88 -19.02 1.14 4.45
C ALA A 88 -20.22 0.70 5.30
N PRO A 89 -21.44 0.61 4.74
CA PRO A 89 -22.57 0.03 5.44
C PRO A 89 -22.24 -1.42 5.85
N ALA A 90 -22.79 -1.87 6.98
CA ALA A 90 -22.45 -3.15 7.62
C ALA A 90 -22.62 -4.39 6.72
N ASN A 91 -23.31 -4.26 5.59
CA ASN A 91 -23.56 -5.31 4.61
C ASN A 91 -22.62 -5.27 3.38
N GLN A 92 -21.65 -4.36 3.31
CA GLN A 92 -20.68 -4.28 2.21
C GLN A 92 -19.26 -4.61 2.67
N THR A 93 -18.56 -5.40 1.85
CA THR A 93 -17.14 -5.70 2.06
C THR A 93 -16.34 -4.41 1.97
N ARG A 94 -15.64 -4.04 3.05
CA ARG A 94 -14.79 -2.84 3.19
C ARG A 94 -13.84 -2.67 2.00
N GLY A 95 -14.23 -1.83 1.04
CA GLY A 95 -13.53 -1.63 -0.22
C GLY A 95 -12.71 -0.34 -0.25
N SER A 96 -11.91 -0.05 0.77
CA SER A 96 -11.04 1.13 0.74
C SER A 96 -9.94 1.01 -0.32
N LEU A 97 -9.31 2.14 -0.65
CA LEU A 97 -8.13 2.15 -1.53
C LEU A 97 -7.04 1.22 -1.01
N TYR A 98 -6.76 1.23 0.31
CA TYR A 98 -5.84 0.31 0.97
C TYR A 98 -6.16 -1.16 0.67
N SER A 99 -7.43 -1.56 0.80
CA SER A 99 -7.84 -2.95 0.59
C SER A 99 -7.64 -3.39 -0.86
N HIS A 100 -7.99 -2.53 -1.82
CA HIS A 100 -7.84 -2.81 -3.25
C HIS A 100 -6.37 -2.84 -3.69
N LEU A 101 -5.56 -1.89 -3.23
CA LEU A 101 -4.13 -1.84 -3.54
C LEU A 101 -3.43 -3.08 -3.00
N ASN A 102 -3.60 -3.40 -1.72
CA ASN A 102 -2.93 -4.55 -1.10
C ASN A 102 -3.39 -5.89 -1.69
N ARG A 103 -4.66 -6.00 -2.11
CA ARG A 103 -5.11 -7.18 -2.87
C ARG A 103 -4.41 -7.28 -4.22
N THR A 104 -4.27 -6.17 -4.94
CA THR A 104 -3.60 -6.12 -6.25
C THR A 104 -2.10 -6.42 -6.13
N LEU A 105 -1.44 -5.92 -5.08
CA LEU A 105 -0.01 -6.18 -4.81
C LEU A 105 0.29 -7.67 -4.57
N LYS A 106 -0.69 -8.44 -4.09
CA LYS A 106 -0.59 -9.88 -3.86
C LYS A 106 -0.83 -10.73 -5.11
N GLN A 107 -1.35 -10.14 -6.20
CA GLN A 107 -1.61 -10.89 -7.42
C GLN A 107 -0.30 -11.25 -8.14
N VAL A 108 -0.25 -12.50 -8.62
CA VAL A 108 0.88 -13.02 -9.43
C VAL A 108 1.00 -12.24 -10.74
N ASP A 109 -0.15 -11.96 -11.35
CA ASP A 109 -0.23 -11.15 -12.56
C ASP A 109 0.06 -9.67 -12.25
N ARG A 110 1.29 -9.24 -12.56
CA ARG A 110 1.76 -7.88 -12.33
C ARG A 110 1.18 -6.86 -13.29
N THR A 111 0.54 -7.29 -14.39
CA THR A 111 -0.06 -6.34 -15.34
C THR A 111 -1.23 -5.59 -14.71
N LYS A 112 -1.91 -6.20 -13.73
CA LYS A 112 -3.00 -5.61 -12.94
C LYS A 112 -2.56 -4.42 -12.07
N LEU A 113 -1.26 -4.26 -11.83
CA LEU A 113 -0.71 -3.10 -11.13
C LEU A 113 -0.51 -1.88 -12.02
N ARG A 114 -0.57 -2.01 -13.35
CA ARG A 114 -0.34 -0.87 -14.26
C ARG A 114 -1.22 0.35 -13.97
N PRO A 115 -2.54 0.21 -13.70
CA PRO A 115 -3.37 1.37 -13.34
C PRO A 115 -2.94 2.06 -12.05
N TRP A 116 -2.24 1.35 -11.16
CA TRP A 116 -1.77 1.86 -9.88
C TRP A 116 -0.45 2.62 -9.96
N PHE A 117 0.26 2.60 -11.09
CA PHE A 117 1.61 3.14 -11.18
C PHE A 117 1.67 4.64 -10.88
N ARG A 118 0.73 5.43 -11.40
CA ARG A 118 0.67 6.88 -11.13
C ARG A 118 0.46 7.16 -9.64
N TYR A 119 -0.48 6.45 -9.00
CA TYR A 119 -0.72 6.56 -7.56
C TYR A 119 0.49 6.08 -6.75
N LEU A 120 1.08 4.94 -7.10
CA LEU A 120 2.27 4.40 -6.42
C LEU A 120 3.46 5.34 -6.52
N LYS A 121 3.65 6.02 -7.66
CA LYS A 121 4.68 7.04 -7.80
C LYS A 121 4.51 8.15 -6.78
N LEU A 122 3.32 8.73 -6.67
CA LEU A 122 3.01 9.78 -5.71
C LEU A 122 3.17 9.28 -4.27
N PHE A 123 2.57 8.14 -3.93
CA PHE A 123 2.54 7.59 -2.58
C PHE A 123 3.93 7.17 -2.09
N VAL A 124 4.72 6.46 -2.90
CA VAL A 124 6.07 6.02 -2.49
C VAL A 124 7.03 7.22 -2.39
N THR A 125 6.87 8.22 -3.26
CA THR A 125 7.64 9.49 -3.16
C THR A 125 7.32 10.20 -1.85
N ALA A 126 6.05 10.26 -1.45
CA ALA A 126 5.62 10.83 -0.18
C ALA A 126 6.22 10.06 1.02
N LEU A 127 6.15 8.72 1.01
CA LEU A 127 6.71 7.89 2.09
C LEU A 127 8.23 8.06 2.23
N ALA A 128 8.95 8.25 1.12
CA ALA A 128 10.41 8.43 1.15
C ALA A 128 10.85 9.75 1.82
N LYS A 129 9.95 10.74 1.94
CA LYS A 129 10.21 12.01 2.63
C LYS A 129 9.95 11.95 4.13
N LEU A 130 9.20 10.96 4.60
CA LEU A 130 8.87 10.84 6.01
C LEU A 130 10.12 10.60 6.87
N PRO A 131 10.17 11.16 8.09
CA PRO A 131 11.29 10.92 9.00
C PRO A 131 11.41 9.43 9.32
N VAL A 132 12.63 8.91 9.24
CA VAL A 132 12.93 7.52 9.59
C VAL A 132 12.79 7.36 11.11
N ALA A 133 11.88 6.48 11.53
CA ALA A 133 11.75 6.14 12.94
C ALA A 133 13.04 5.44 13.44
N PRO A 134 13.43 5.67 14.71
CA PRO A 134 14.57 4.98 15.29
C PRO A 134 14.35 3.46 15.28
N ARG A 135 15.46 2.71 15.25
CA ARG A 135 15.42 1.24 15.27
C ARG A 135 14.71 0.76 16.55
N GLN A 136 13.57 0.11 16.37
CA GLN A 136 12.76 -0.41 17.46
C GLN A 136 12.06 -1.70 17.04
N THR A 137 11.72 -2.54 18.02
CA THR A 137 10.90 -3.73 17.79
C THR A 137 9.44 -3.30 17.64
N VAL A 138 8.82 -3.69 16.52
CA VAL A 138 7.39 -3.47 16.27
C VAL A 138 6.67 -4.81 16.28
N TRP A 139 5.48 -4.83 16.87
CA TRP A 139 4.63 -6.01 16.94
C TRP A 139 3.41 -5.81 16.05
N ARG A 140 3.00 -6.88 15.37
CA ARG A 140 1.79 -6.86 14.54
C ARG A 140 0.96 -8.11 14.79
N GLY A 141 -0.30 -7.90 15.16
CA GLY A 141 -1.29 -8.97 15.26
C GLY A 141 -1.65 -9.54 13.89
N VAL A 142 -1.66 -10.87 13.78
CA VAL A 142 -2.14 -11.60 12.61
C VAL A 142 -3.41 -12.35 12.99
N ARG A 143 -4.40 -12.37 12.10
CA ARG A 143 -5.74 -12.92 12.38
C ARG A 143 -5.78 -14.45 12.42
N LYS A 144 -4.71 -15.14 11.99
CA LYS A 144 -4.64 -16.60 11.93
C LYS A 144 -3.83 -17.14 13.10
N ASP A 145 -4.28 -18.25 13.66
CA ASP A 145 -3.51 -19.02 14.60
C ASP A 145 -2.34 -19.72 13.89
N HIS A 146 -1.12 -19.38 14.31
CA HIS A 146 0.13 -19.95 13.82
C HIS A 146 0.81 -20.82 14.88
N SER A 147 0.15 -21.13 16.00
CA SER A 147 0.73 -21.93 17.10
C SER A 147 1.28 -23.29 16.63
N ALA A 148 0.67 -23.90 15.63
CA ALA A 148 1.12 -25.17 15.06
C ALA A 148 2.38 -25.06 14.16
N GLU A 149 2.78 -23.86 13.75
CA GLU A 149 3.94 -23.61 12.87
C GLU A 149 5.23 -23.33 13.66
N TYR A 150 5.14 -23.16 14.99
CA TYR A 150 6.26 -22.85 15.86
C TYR A 150 6.22 -23.76 17.12
N PRO A 151 6.93 -24.91 17.12
CA PRO A 151 6.97 -25.85 18.25
C PRO A 151 7.69 -25.32 19.49
#